data_AF-A0A8B6F8X4-F1
#
_entry.id   AF-A0A8B6F8X4-F1
#
_cell.length_a   1.000
_cell.length_b   1.000
_cell.length_c   1.000
_cell.angle_alpha   90.00
_cell.angle_beta   90.00
_cell.angle_gamma   90.00
#
_symmetry.space_group_name_H-M   'P 1'
#
loop_
_entity.id
_entity.type
_entity.pdbx_description
1 polymer ?
#
loop_
_entity_poly.entity_id
_entity_poly.type
_entity_poly.pdbx_seq_one_letter_code
_entity_poly.pdbx_strand_id
1 'polypeptide(L)'
;MDPVKLNDICIIQSQGQINITAYEPTIVAFEIPETLLGVLPLLISCYDSLLFKKIWKKTGSMLLTNKNRRLTIEEVFSEIWKPSYEQWKLLQEKLIKGRIQLSEYDEFFQNTQIEELRRECNLLGEKNGNTDWIEQRLAELEQYKFILRCSSAANLIHEIVTVYGITGNFKDIQNILELVKHTEAFFVKVDATSEVYRTLSSVDYLHEDCLKAFIECKELIEWIRETMK
;
A
#
# COMPACT_ATOMS: atom_id res chain seq x y z
N MET A 1 -5.96 -24.71 -32.59
CA MET A 1 -7.12 -24.24 -31.81
C MET A 1 -8.27 -24.13 -32.78
N ASP A 2 -9.36 -24.85 -32.53
CA ASP A 2 -10.56 -24.76 -33.37
C ASP A 2 -11.20 -23.36 -33.22
N PRO A 3 -11.80 -22.82 -34.30
CA PRO A 3 -12.42 -21.50 -34.25
C PRO A 3 -13.67 -21.53 -33.34
N VAL A 4 -13.69 -20.65 -32.34
CA VAL A 4 -14.85 -20.46 -31.45
C VAL A 4 -16.03 -19.98 -32.28
N LYS A 5 -17.16 -20.70 -32.23
CA LYS A 5 -18.39 -20.31 -32.93
C LYS A 5 -19.17 -19.33 -32.07
N LEU A 6 -19.96 -18.47 -32.71
CA LEU A 6 -20.78 -17.48 -32.01
C LEU A 6 -21.80 -18.13 -31.05
N ASN A 7 -22.34 -19.29 -31.42
CA ASN A 7 -23.19 -20.12 -30.55
C ASN A 7 -22.48 -20.68 -29.32
N ASP A 8 -21.15 -20.71 -29.31
CA ASP A 8 -20.38 -21.13 -28.14
C ASP A 8 -20.26 -19.98 -27.11
N ILE A 9 -20.64 -18.76 -27.50
CA ILE A 9 -20.47 -17.53 -26.71
C ILE A 9 -21.82 -16.93 -26.31
N CYS A 10 -22.83 -16.97 -27.19
CA CYS A 10 -24.14 -16.37 -26.93
C CYS A 10 -25.29 -17.19 -27.53
N ILE A 11 -26.49 -17.00 -26.95
CA ILE A 11 -27.73 -17.55 -27.50
C ILE A 11 -28.11 -16.74 -28.74
N ILE A 12 -27.97 -17.35 -29.92
CA ILE A 12 -28.44 -16.76 -31.17
C ILE A 12 -29.96 -16.96 -31.26
N GLN A 13 -30.71 -15.86 -31.24
CA GLN A 13 -32.14 -15.90 -31.53
C GLN A 13 -32.38 -16.14 -33.03
N SER A 14 -33.39 -16.95 -33.38
CA SER A 14 -33.71 -17.27 -34.77
C SER A 14 -34.26 -16.06 -35.53
N GLN A 15 -33.84 -15.91 -36.79
CA GLN A 15 -34.32 -14.84 -37.69
C GLN A 15 -35.85 -14.90 -37.83
N GLY A 16 -36.54 -13.89 -37.29
CA GLY A 16 -38.00 -13.78 -37.31
C GLY A 16 -38.61 -13.11 -36.08
N GLN A 17 -37.86 -13.01 -34.96
CA GLN A 17 -38.35 -12.44 -33.69
C GLN A 17 -37.53 -11.26 -33.16
N ILE A 18 -36.54 -10.77 -33.92
CA ILE A 18 -35.56 -9.82 -33.41
C ILE A 18 -35.90 -8.41 -33.87
N ASN A 19 -36.24 -7.54 -32.93
CA ASN A 19 -36.15 -6.10 -33.14
C ASN A 19 -34.67 -5.69 -33.04
N ILE A 20 -34.03 -5.46 -34.18
CA ILE A 20 -32.58 -5.21 -34.28
C ILE A 20 -32.14 -3.99 -33.45
N THR A 21 -33.03 -3.02 -33.24
CA THR A 21 -32.71 -1.82 -32.44
C THR A 21 -32.85 -2.01 -30.93
N ALA A 22 -33.42 -3.14 -30.48
CA ALA A 22 -33.64 -3.46 -29.06
C ALA A 22 -33.08 -4.84 -28.66
N TYR A 23 -32.26 -5.45 -29.52
CA TYR A 23 -31.72 -6.78 -29.27
C TYR A 23 -30.53 -6.73 -28.32
N GLU A 24 -30.69 -7.33 -27.14
CA GLU A 24 -29.59 -7.63 -26.23
C GLU A 24 -29.27 -9.13 -26.28
N PRO A 25 -28.07 -9.53 -26.74
CA PRO A 25 -27.68 -10.94 -26.81
C PRO A 25 -27.47 -11.52 -25.41
N THR A 26 -28.06 -12.69 -25.13
CA THR A 26 -27.76 -13.45 -23.91
C THR A 26 -26.41 -14.14 -24.06
N ILE A 27 -25.39 -13.65 -23.35
CA ILE A 27 -24.07 -14.27 -23.29
C ILE A 27 -24.15 -15.50 -22.40
N VAL A 28 -23.82 -16.68 -22.95
CA VAL A 28 -23.74 -17.96 -22.20
C VAL A 28 -22.30 -18.44 -22.02
N ALA A 29 -21.34 -17.73 -22.62
CA ALA A 29 -19.92 -18.01 -22.45
C ALA A 29 -19.54 -18.07 -20.97
N PHE A 30 -18.79 -19.11 -20.60
CA PHE A 30 -18.18 -19.29 -19.28
C PHE A 30 -19.16 -19.51 -18.10
N GLU A 31 -20.46 -19.73 -18.35
CA GLU A 31 -21.48 -19.92 -17.30
C GLU A 31 -21.42 -18.83 -16.21
N ILE A 32 -21.06 -17.61 -16.62
CA ILE A 32 -20.87 -16.49 -15.69
C ILE A 32 -22.24 -15.98 -15.23
N PRO A 33 -22.49 -15.87 -13.90
CA PRO A 33 -23.72 -15.26 -13.40
C PRO A 33 -23.92 -13.85 -13.96
N GLU A 34 -25.17 -13.47 -14.28
CA GLU A 34 -25.49 -12.14 -14.84
C GLU A 34 -25.00 -10.99 -13.94
N THR A 35 -25.01 -11.19 -12.62
CA THR A 35 -24.44 -10.26 -11.64
C THR A 35 -22.94 -10.02 -11.84
N LEU A 36 -22.20 -11.02 -12.35
CA LEU A 36 -20.78 -10.92 -12.65
C LEU A 36 -20.54 -10.25 -14.02
N LEU A 37 -21.40 -10.49 -15.02
CA LEU A 37 -21.35 -9.77 -16.30
C LEU A 37 -21.47 -8.26 -16.09
N GLY A 38 -22.37 -7.82 -15.21
CA GLY A 38 -22.57 -6.40 -14.89
C GLY A 38 -21.35 -5.71 -14.27
N VAL A 39 -20.43 -6.45 -13.64
CA VAL A 39 -19.22 -5.86 -13.05
C VAL A 39 -18.00 -5.90 -13.97
N LEU A 40 -18.05 -6.61 -15.09
CA LEU A 40 -16.90 -6.70 -16.01
C LEU A 40 -16.38 -5.33 -16.46
N PRO A 41 -17.23 -4.33 -16.80
CA PRO A 41 -16.73 -3.00 -17.13
C PRO A 41 -15.99 -2.33 -15.96
N LEU A 42 -16.47 -2.53 -14.73
CA LEU A 42 -15.80 -2.03 -13.52
C LEU A 42 -14.46 -2.75 -13.31
N LEU A 43 -14.42 -4.06 -13.51
CA LEU A 43 -13.21 -4.87 -13.35
C LEU A 43 -12.13 -4.48 -14.35
N ILE A 44 -12.52 -4.23 -15.61
CA ILE A 44 -11.64 -3.66 -16.63
C ILE A 44 -11.12 -2.29 -16.18
N SER A 45 -11.98 -1.43 -15.63
CA SER A 45 -11.56 -0.10 -15.16
C SER A 45 -10.59 -0.12 -13.97
N CYS A 46 -10.59 -1.22 -13.20
CA CYS A 46 -9.70 -1.46 -12.07
C CYS A 46 -8.41 -2.18 -12.49
N TYR A 47 -8.39 -2.82 -13.65
CA TYR A 47 -7.31 -3.71 -14.08
C TYR A 47 -5.96 -3.00 -14.17
N ASP A 48 -5.93 -1.71 -14.51
CA ASP A 48 -4.66 -0.97 -14.58
C ASP A 48 -4.20 -0.41 -13.22
N SER A 49 -5.07 -0.41 -12.21
CA SER A 49 -4.74 0.09 -10.88
C SER A 49 -3.84 -0.87 -10.13
N LEU A 50 -2.65 -0.39 -9.75
CA LEU A 50 -1.72 -1.10 -8.89
C LEU A 50 -2.29 -1.23 -7.48
N LEU A 51 -2.97 -0.20 -7.00
CA LEU A 51 -3.61 -0.20 -5.68
C LEU A 51 -4.71 -1.27 -5.61
N PHE A 52 -5.56 -1.35 -6.62
CA PHE A 52 -6.59 -2.39 -6.70
C PHE A 52 -5.97 -3.80 -6.72
N LYS A 53 -4.93 -4.03 -7.52
CA LYS A 53 -4.23 -5.33 -7.58
C LYS A 53 -3.68 -5.74 -6.21
N LYS A 54 -3.11 -4.80 -5.45
CA LYS A 54 -2.60 -5.06 -4.10
C LYS A 54 -3.72 -5.47 -3.14
N ILE A 55 -4.81 -4.70 -3.13
CA ILE A 55 -6.00 -4.99 -2.31
C ILE A 55 -6.58 -6.36 -2.68
N TRP A 56 -6.84 -6.59 -3.97
CA TRP A 56 -7.36 -7.86 -4.49
C TRP A 56 -6.51 -9.05 -4.05
N LYS A 57 -5.18 -8.95 -4.22
CA LYS A 57 -4.24 -10.01 -3.82
C LYS A 57 -4.27 -10.24 -2.32
N LYS A 58 -4.31 -9.18 -1.50
CA LYS A 58 -4.38 -9.28 -0.04
C LYS A 58 -5.66 -9.99 0.40
N THR A 59 -6.81 -9.49 -0.06
CA THR A 59 -8.14 -10.04 0.27
C THR A 59 -8.24 -11.51 -0.16
N GLY A 60 -7.83 -11.82 -1.40
CA GLY A 60 -7.85 -13.19 -1.91
C GLY A 60 -6.92 -14.13 -1.15
N SER A 61 -5.71 -13.69 -0.80
CA SER A 61 -4.75 -14.51 -0.05
C SER A 61 -5.25 -14.81 1.38
N MET A 62 -5.83 -13.80 2.04
CA MET A 62 -6.44 -13.98 3.37
C MET A 62 -7.59 -14.99 3.31
N LEU A 63 -8.47 -14.85 2.31
CA LEU A 63 -9.61 -15.74 2.17
C LEU A 63 -9.21 -17.18 1.84
N LEU A 64 -8.24 -17.36 0.93
CA LEU A 64 -7.71 -18.69 0.59
C LEU A 64 -7.08 -19.39 1.79
N THR A 65 -6.34 -18.63 2.60
CA THR A 65 -5.73 -19.14 3.84
C THR A 65 -6.80 -19.57 4.84
N ASN A 66 -7.86 -18.77 5.00
CA ASN A 66 -8.94 -19.06 5.94
C ASN A 66 -9.80 -20.25 5.51
N LYS A 67 -10.12 -20.37 4.21
CA LYS A 67 -10.98 -21.45 3.70
C LYS A 67 -10.23 -22.75 3.44
N ASN A 68 -8.92 -22.67 3.17
CA ASN A 68 -8.06 -23.81 2.85
C ASN A 68 -8.63 -24.74 1.76
N ARG A 69 -9.30 -24.15 0.76
CA ARG A 69 -9.84 -24.84 -0.41
C ARG A 69 -9.96 -23.89 -1.59
N ARG A 70 -10.27 -24.44 -2.77
CA ARG A 70 -10.63 -23.64 -3.95
C ARG A 70 -11.92 -22.86 -3.68
N LEU A 71 -11.96 -21.65 -4.23
CA LEU A 71 -13.12 -20.76 -4.15
C LEU A 71 -14.04 -20.98 -5.34
N THR A 72 -15.33 -20.87 -5.08
CA THR A 72 -16.37 -20.76 -6.13
C THR A 72 -16.36 -19.35 -6.72
N ILE A 73 -16.98 -19.17 -7.89
CA ILE A 73 -17.05 -17.86 -8.54
C ILE A 73 -17.89 -16.88 -7.72
N GLU A 74 -18.92 -17.36 -7.03
CA GLU A 74 -19.76 -16.58 -6.12
C GLU A 74 -18.95 -16.04 -4.95
N GLU A 75 -18.08 -16.86 -4.36
CA GLU A 75 -17.19 -16.45 -3.26
C GLU A 75 -16.14 -15.44 -3.74
N VAL A 76 -15.57 -15.64 -4.94
CA VAL A 76 -14.67 -14.64 -5.53
C VAL A 76 -15.40 -13.30 -5.69
N PHE A 77 -16.66 -13.33 -6.13
CA PHE A 77 -17.43 -12.12 -6.32
C PHE A 77 -17.81 -11.43 -5.00
N SER A 78 -18.37 -12.17 -4.04
CA SER A 78 -18.91 -11.62 -2.80
C SER A 78 -17.85 -11.30 -1.75
N GLU A 79 -16.77 -12.09 -1.69
CA GLU A 79 -15.78 -12.01 -0.61
C GLU A 79 -14.42 -11.47 -1.08
N ILE A 80 -14.15 -11.38 -2.38
CA ILE A 80 -12.94 -10.75 -2.92
C ILE A 80 -13.27 -9.49 -3.70
N TRP A 81 -14.09 -9.58 -4.75
CA TRP A 81 -14.36 -8.44 -5.64
C TRP A 81 -15.04 -7.28 -4.93
N LYS A 82 -16.20 -7.50 -4.29
CA LYS A 82 -16.93 -6.42 -3.63
C LYS A 82 -16.10 -5.72 -2.54
N PRO A 83 -15.48 -6.45 -1.57
CA PRO A 83 -14.68 -5.79 -0.54
C PRO A 83 -13.46 -5.06 -1.12
N SER A 84 -12.81 -5.65 -2.13
CA SER A 84 -11.63 -5.02 -2.75
C SER A 84 -12.00 -3.75 -3.51
N TYR A 85 -13.13 -3.76 -4.21
CA TYR A 85 -13.62 -2.59 -4.95
C TYR A 85 -14.02 -1.46 -4.01
N GLU A 86 -14.76 -1.77 -2.93
CA GLU A 86 -15.15 -0.79 -1.91
C GLU A 86 -13.94 -0.16 -1.21
N GLN A 87 -12.99 -0.99 -0.78
CA GLN A 87 -11.76 -0.51 -0.15
C GLN A 87 -10.91 0.33 -1.11
N TRP A 88 -10.82 -0.08 -2.37
CA TRP A 88 -10.13 0.67 -3.40
C TRP A 88 -10.76 2.05 -3.60
N LYS A 89 -12.08 2.13 -3.76
CA LYS A 89 -12.81 3.40 -3.89
C LYS A 89 -12.58 4.32 -2.69
N LEU A 90 -12.61 3.78 -1.48
CA LEU A 90 -12.33 4.53 -0.26
C LEU A 90 -10.90 5.09 -0.24
N LEU A 91 -9.90 4.26 -0.56
CA LEU A 91 -8.51 4.68 -0.59
C LEU A 91 -8.24 5.70 -1.69
N GLN A 92 -8.88 5.59 -2.85
CA GLN A 92 -8.80 6.61 -3.90
C GLN A 92 -9.32 7.96 -3.41
N GLU A 93 -10.47 7.97 -2.74
CA GLU A 93 -11.04 9.19 -2.17
C GLU A 93 -10.12 9.80 -1.11
N LYS A 94 -9.59 8.98 -0.20
CA LYS A 94 -8.63 9.41 0.82
C LYS A 94 -7.35 9.95 0.18
N LEU A 95 -6.84 9.30 -0.86
CA LEU A 95 -5.64 9.71 -1.58
C LEU A 95 -5.85 11.07 -2.25
N ILE A 96 -6.98 11.29 -2.92
CA ILE A 96 -7.29 12.60 -3.53
C ILE A 96 -7.39 13.68 -2.43
N LYS A 97 -8.11 13.38 -1.35
CA LYS A 97 -8.39 14.35 -0.27
C LYS A 97 -7.25 14.54 0.75
N GLY A 98 -6.18 13.75 0.69
CA GLY A 98 -5.06 13.83 1.63
C GLY A 98 -5.42 13.33 3.03
N ARG A 99 -6.23 12.27 3.08
CA ARG A 99 -6.72 11.65 4.32
C ARG A 99 -6.21 10.22 4.49
N ILE A 100 -5.10 9.88 3.85
CA ILE A 100 -4.43 8.59 4.05
C ILE A 100 -3.74 8.65 5.40
N GLN A 101 -4.04 7.67 6.26
CA GLN A 101 -3.41 7.52 7.57
C GLN A 101 -2.03 6.83 7.42
N LEU A 102 -1.16 6.98 8.42
CA LEU A 102 0.16 6.33 8.40
C LEU A 102 0.06 4.81 8.28
N SER A 103 -0.90 4.17 8.96
CA SER A 103 -1.21 2.74 8.78
C SER A 103 -1.54 2.35 7.35
N GLU A 104 -2.28 3.20 6.64
CA GLU A 104 -2.66 2.96 5.26
C GLU A 104 -1.47 3.18 4.31
N TYR A 105 -0.57 4.11 4.65
CA TYR A 105 0.73 4.24 4.01
C TYR A 105 1.59 2.98 4.20
N ASP A 106 1.70 2.47 5.43
CA ASP A 106 2.39 1.21 5.74
C ASP A 106 1.82 0.05 4.93
N GLU A 107 0.50 -0.11 4.97
CA GLU A 107 -0.19 -1.27 4.39
C GLU A 107 -0.11 -1.30 2.86
N PHE A 108 -0.30 -0.17 2.20
CA PHE A 108 -0.48 -0.13 0.74
C PHE A 108 0.68 0.51 -0.02
N PHE A 109 1.42 1.42 0.62
CA PHE A 109 2.36 2.31 -0.07
C PHE A 109 3.82 2.17 0.36
N GLN A 110 4.14 1.52 1.49
CA GLN A 110 5.50 1.35 2.00
C GLN A 110 6.48 0.86 0.92
N ASN A 111 6.07 -0.18 0.18
CA ASN A 111 6.87 -0.80 -0.88
C ASN A 111 6.56 -0.27 -2.30
N THR A 112 5.69 0.73 -2.44
CA THR A 112 5.31 1.33 -3.73
C THR A 112 6.39 2.29 -4.19
N GLN A 113 6.92 2.14 -5.40
CA GLN A 113 7.85 3.13 -5.96
C GLN A 113 7.13 4.45 -6.27
N ILE A 114 7.84 5.59 -6.23
CA ILE A 114 7.23 6.90 -6.50
C ILE A 114 6.60 6.92 -7.91
N GLU A 115 7.26 6.32 -8.90
CA GLU A 115 6.74 6.20 -10.27
C GLU A 115 5.51 5.28 -10.39
N GLU A 116 5.36 4.31 -9.49
CA GLU A 116 4.14 3.49 -9.42
C GLU A 116 2.98 4.29 -8.84
N LEU A 117 3.23 5.05 -7.76
CA LEU A 117 2.22 5.94 -7.20
C LEU A 117 1.83 7.04 -8.20
N ARG A 118 2.80 7.62 -8.91
CA ARG A 118 2.56 8.65 -9.93
C ARG A 118 1.63 8.13 -11.03
N ARG A 119 1.86 6.91 -11.53
CA ARG A 119 0.98 6.27 -12.51
C ARG A 119 -0.43 6.06 -11.96
N GLU A 120 -0.57 5.55 -10.74
CA GLU A 120 -1.86 5.38 -10.07
C GLU A 120 -2.61 6.72 -9.94
N CYS A 121 -1.89 7.76 -9.49
CA CYS A 121 -2.43 9.10 -9.31
C CYS A 121 -2.86 9.73 -10.65
N ASN A 122 -2.09 9.54 -11.73
CA ASN A 122 -2.46 10.04 -13.05
C ASN A 122 -3.73 9.37 -13.57
N LEU A 123 -3.84 8.04 -13.46
CA LEU A 123 -5.06 7.31 -13.82
C LEU A 123 -6.29 7.83 -13.07
N LEU A 124 -6.11 8.23 -11.81
CA LEU A 124 -7.15 8.84 -10.99
C LEU A 124 -7.47 10.27 -11.38
N GLY A 125 -6.44 11.08 -11.62
CA GLY A 125 -6.58 12.49 -11.96
C GLY A 125 -7.24 12.69 -13.32
N GLU A 126 -6.88 11.88 -14.32
CA GLU A 126 -7.51 11.87 -15.64
C GLU A 126 -9.00 11.53 -15.57
N LYS A 127 -9.37 10.51 -14.78
CA LYS A 127 -10.78 10.12 -14.58
C LYS A 127 -11.60 11.20 -13.87
N ASN A 128 -10.99 11.96 -12.98
CA ASN A 128 -11.67 12.99 -12.18
C ASN A 128 -11.52 14.41 -12.76
N GLY A 129 -10.75 14.58 -13.83
CA GLY A 129 -10.44 15.89 -14.42
C GLY A 129 -9.62 16.81 -13.52
N ASN A 130 -8.87 16.28 -12.56
CA ASN A 130 -8.05 17.06 -11.62
C ASN A 130 -6.74 16.33 -11.27
N THR A 131 -5.62 16.95 -11.59
CA THR A 131 -4.26 16.45 -11.34
C THR A 131 -3.46 17.29 -10.33
N ASP A 132 -4.03 18.37 -9.79
CA ASP A 132 -3.28 19.34 -8.97
C ASP A 132 -2.79 18.77 -7.63
N TRP A 133 -3.47 17.74 -7.13
CA TRP A 133 -3.14 17.07 -5.88
C TRP A 133 -1.99 16.06 -6.00
N ILE A 134 -1.59 15.69 -7.23
CA ILE A 134 -0.69 14.56 -7.48
C ILE A 134 0.70 14.83 -6.89
N GLU A 135 1.33 15.95 -7.22
CA GLU A 135 2.68 16.28 -6.72
C GLU A 135 2.71 16.36 -5.19
N GLN A 136 1.64 16.88 -4.58
CA GLN A 136 1.52 16.90 -3.13
C GLN A 136 1.53 15.49 -2.54
N ARG A 137 0.79 14.54 -3.11
CA ARG A 137 0.77 13.14 -2.60
C ARG A 137 2.08 12.41 -2.82
N LEU A 138 2.78 12.70 -3.93
CA LEU A 138 4.10 12.13 -4.18
C LEU A 138 5.10 12.63 -3.14
N ALA A 139 5.11 13.93 -2.84
CA ALA A 139 5.95 14.52 -1.80
C ALA A 139 5.62 13.95 -0.40
N GLU A 140 4.35 13.74 -0.08
CA GLU A 140 3.93 13.11 1.18
C GLU A 140 4.44 11.66 1.29
N LEU A 141 4.38 10.86 0.21
CA LEU A 141 4.93 9.50 0.22
C LEU A 141 6.46 9.50 0.36
N GLU A 142 7.17 10.37 -0.36
CA GLU A 142 8.63 10.50 -0.24
C GLU A 142 9.04 10.85 1.18
N GLN A 143 8.35 11.81 1.78
CA GLN A 143 8.63 12.26 3.13
C GLN A 143 8.27 11.20 4.17
N TYR A 144 7.20 10.45 3.97
CA TYR A 144 6.88 9.31 4.80
C TYR A 144 7.98 8.24 4.77
N LYS A 145 8.47 7.87 3.58
CA LYS A 145 9.60 6.95 3.44
C LYS A 145 10.88 7.48 4.10
N PHE A 146 11.11 8.79 3.99
CA PHE A 146 12.22 9.46 4.68
C PHE A 146 12.11 9.31 6.21
N ILE A 147 10.91 9.52 6.78
CA ILE A 147 10.66 9.34 8.21
C ILE A 147 10.89 7.89 8.63
N LEU A 148 10.38 6.91 7.87
CA LEU A 148 10.62 5.49 8.15
C LEU A 148 12.11 5.15 8.20
N ARG A 149 12.90 5.65 7.23
CA ARG A 149 14.35 5.47 7.25
C ARG A 149 15.00 6.07 8.49
N CYS A 150 14.64 7.31 8.84
CA CYS A 150 15.15 7.96 10.05
C CYS A 150 14.74 7.21 11.33
N SER A 151 13.57 6.58 11.34
CA SER A 151 13.07 5.82 12.50
C SER A 151 13.91 4.58 12.81
N SER A 152 14.48 3.92 11.80
CA SER A 152 15.40 2.78 11.99
C SER A 152 16.62 3.21 12.79
N ALA A 153 17.30 4.28 12.34
CA ALA A 153 18.44 4.85 13.04
C ALA A 153 18.06 5.40 14.43
N ALA A 154 16.90 6.07 14.54
CA ALA A 154 16.40 6.59 15.81
C ALA A 154 16.19 5.47 16.85
N ASN A 155 15.68 4.31 16.44
CA ASN A 155 15.52 3.15 17.31
C ASN A 155 16.87 2.65 17.86
N LEU A 156 17.88 2.51 17.00
CA LEU A 156 19.22 2.09 17.42
C LEU A 156 19.86 3.07 18.41
N ILE A 157 19.75 4.37 18.14
CA ILE A 157 20.25 5.40 19.05
C ILE A 157 19.50 5.36 20.39
N HIS A 158 18.17 5.20 20.35
CA HIS A 158 17.37 5.08 21.57
C HIS A 158 17.77 3.85 22.40
N GLU A 159 18.08 2.73 21.75
CA GLU A 159 18.58 1.52 22.39
C GLU A 159 19.95 1.74 23.03
N ILE A 160 20.90 2.34 22.31
CA ILE A 160 22.22 2.71 22.86
C ILE A 160 22.09 3.59 24.11
N VAL A 161 21.26 4.63 24.03
CA VAL A 161 21.02 5.55 25.16
C VAL A 161 20.49 4.78 26.37
N THR A 162 19.59 3.83 26.15
CA THR A 162 18.97 3.01 27.20
C THR A 162 19.96 2.00 27.78
N VAL A 163 20.68 1.26 26.94
CA VAL A 163 21.63 0.20 27.32
C VAL A 163 22.79 0.76 28.14
N TYR A 164 23.29 1.94 27.77
CA TYR A 164 24.47 2.56 28.38
C TYR A 164 24.15 3.67 29.39
N GLY A 165 22.86 3.93 29.65
CA GLY A 165 22.41 4.96 30.59
C GLY A 165 22.90 6.37 30.22
N ILE A 166 22.94 6.69 28.92
CA ILE A 166 23.44 7.99 28.45
C ILE A 166 22.42 9.07 28.79
N THR A 167 22.84 10.10 29.52
CA THR A 167 21.99 11.25 29.85
C THR A 167 22.14 12.37 28.82
N GLY A 168 21.04 13.00 28.40
CA GLY A 168 21.05 14.10 27.44
C GLY A 168 19.66 14.44 26.93
N ASN A 169 19.56 15.41 26.02
CA ASN A 169 18.30 15.73 25.34
C ASN A 169 18.16 14.86 24.08
N PHE A 170 17.25 13.88 24.14
CA PHE A 170 16.91 12.99 23.03
C PHE A 170 15.45 13.17 22.56
N LYS A 171 14.84 14.34 22.81
CA LYS A 171 13.43 14.59 22.51
C LYS A 171 13.10 14.39 21.03
N ASP A 172 13.98 14.81 20.13
CA ASP A 172 13.72 14.66 18.69
C ASP A 172 13.71 13.19 18.25
N ILE A 173 14.57 12.35 18.84
CA ILE A 173 14.55 10.90 18.64
C ILE A 173 13.22 10.33 19.12
N GLN A 174 12.77 10.71 20.32
CA GLN A 174 11.49 10.27 20.87
C GLN A 174 10.30 10.68 19.98
N ASN A 175 10.27 11.94 19.52
CA ASN A 175 9.23 12.44 18.63
C ASN A 175 9.15 11.63 17.32
N ILE A 176 10.30 11.29 16.72
CA ILE A 176 10.37 10.47 15.50
C ILE A 176 9.77 9.08 15.75
N LEU A 177 10.13 8.46 16.88
CA LEU A 177 9.62 7.14 17.25
C LEU A 177 8.13 7.16 17.58
N GLU A 178 7.63 8.22 18.22
CA GLU A 178 6.20 8.42 18.48
C GLU A 178 5.42 8.61 17.17
N LEU A 179 5.95 9.38 16.23
CA LEU A 179 5.30 9.63 14.93
C LEU A 179 5.03 8.32 14.18
N VAL A 180 5.98 7.38 14.17
CA VAL A 180 5.82 6.08 13.51
C VAL A 180 4.92 5.12 14.32
N LYS A 181 4.81 5.30 15.64
CA LYS A 181 3.90 4.49 16.49
C LYS A 181 2.43 4.87 16.31
N HIS A 182 2.12 6.13 15.98
CA HIS A 182 0.74 6.60 15.84
C HIS A 182 0.15 6.28 14.46
N THR A 183 -0.25 5.04 14.27
CA THR A 183 -0.78 4.49 13.01
C THR A 183 -2.06 5.17 12.51
N GLU A 184 -2.86 5.76 13.40
CA GLU A 184 -4.09 6.49 13.05
C GLU A 184 -3.86 7.96 12.66
N ALA A 185 -2.64 8.48 12.88
CA ALA A 185 -2.30 9.85 12.57
C ALA A 185 -2.34 10.09 11.05
N PHE A 186 -2.72 11.30 10.68
CA PHE A 186 -2.51 11.80 9.33
C PHE A 186 -1.05 12.19 9.14
N PHE A 187 -0.62 12.20 7.88
CA PHE A 187 0.71 12.63 7.54
C PHE A 187 1.00 14.05 8.04
N VAL A 188 2.09 14.21 8.79
CA VAL A 188 2.59 15.51 9.26
C VAL A 188 3.90 15.82 8.55
N LYS A 189 3.96 17.01 7.94
CA LYS A 189 5.17 17.50 7.30
C LYS A 189 6.25 17.71 8.36
N VAL A 190 7.37 17.01 8.19
CA VAL A 190 8.59 17.16 8.97
C VAL A 190 9.49 18.24 8.37
N ASP A 191 10.20 18.99 9.22
CA ASP A 191 11.27 19.85 8.77
C ASP A 191 12.54 19.04 8.47
N ALA A 192 12.74 18.69 7.19
CA ALA A 192 13.92 17.96 6.74
C ALA A 192 15.23 18.77 6.87
N THR A 193 15.18 20.07 7.18
CA THR A 193 16.38 20.89 7.41
C THR A 193 16.97 20.70 8.80
N SER A 194 16.18 20.14 9.73
CA SER A 194 16.64 19.78 11.06
C SER A 194 17.86 18.86 11.00
N GLU A 195 18.87 19.21 11.79
CA GLU A 195 20.14 18.47 11.87
C GLU A 195 19.92 16.99 12.27
N VAL A 196 18.92 16.72 13.12
CA VAL A 196 18.60 15.37 13.56
C VAL A 196 18.16 14.50 12.39
N TYR A 197 17.24 15.00 11.56
CA TYR A 197 16.77 14.27 10.38
C TYR A 197 17.88 14.08 9.35
N ARG A 198 18.74 15.09 9.14
CA ARG A 198 19.90 14.94 8.25
C ARG A 198 20.86 13.86 8.75
N THR A 199 21.20 13.88 10.04
CA THR A 199 22.10 12.90 10.68
C THR A 199 21.53 11.49 10.62
N LEU A 200 20.27 11.30 11.01
CA LEU A 200 19.64 9.98 10.97
C LEU A 200 19.49 9.45 9.54
N SER A 201 19.26 10.34 8.57
CA SER A 201 19.11 9.93 7.17
C SER A 201 20.41 9.49 6.49
N SER A 202 21.58 9.85 7.05
CA SER A 202 22.89 9.42 6.55
C SER A 202 23.37 8.11 7.17
N VAL A 203 22.65 7.56 8.15
CA VAL A 203 22.93 6.24 8.71
C VAL A 203 22.57 5.21 7.62
N ASP A 204 23.59 4.58 7.06
CA ASP A 204 23.45 3.46 6.13
C ASP A 204 23.56 2.11 6.85
N TYR A 205 23.50 1.02 6.09
CA TYR A 205 23.57 -0.35 6.63
C TYR A 205 24.88 -0.64 7.40
N LEU A 206 26.02 -0.06 7.00
CA LEU A 206 27.30 -0.27 7.70
C LEU A 206 27.27 0.42 9.04
N HIS A 207 26.75 1.65 9.09
CA HIS A 207 26.56 2.36 10.35
C HIS A 207 25.59 1.61 11.26
N GLU A 208 24.46 1.11 10.74
CA GLU A 208 23.51 0.32 11.53
C GLU A 208 24.16 -0.94 12.14
N ASP A 209 24.95 -1.68 11.35
CA ASP A 209 25.63 -2.89 11.82
C ASP A 209 26.68 -2.57 12.90
N CYS A 210 27.40 -1.45 12.75
CA CYS A 210 28.33 -0.98 13.77
C CYS A 210 27.62 -0.58 15.07
N LEU A 211 26.47 0.10 14.97
CA LEU A 211 25.67 0.49 16.13
C LEU A 211 25.09 -0.75 16.85
N LYS A 212 24.63 -1.75 16.11
CA LYS A 212 24.16 -3.03 16.66
C LYS A 212 25.30 -3.77 17.37
N ALA A 213 26.45 -3.91 16.72
CA ALA A 213 27.62 -4.52 17.33
C ALA A 213 28.06 -3.76 18.60
N PHE A 214 27.96 -2.42 18.59
CA PHE A 214 28.23 -1.62 19.77
C PHE A 214 27.24 -1.92 20.90
N ILE A 215 25.95 -2.09 20.62
CA ILE A 215 24.94 -2.50 21.62
C ILE A 215 25.28 -3.89 22.19
N GLU A 216 25.61 -4.85 21.32
CA GLU A 216 25.93 -6.23 21.71
C GLU A 216 27.22 -6.33 22.57
N CYS A 217 28.19 -5.44 22.35
CA CYS A 217 29.45 -5.38 23.10
C CYS A 217 29.32 -4.75 24.51
N LYS A 218 28.12 -4.71 25.10
CA LYS A 218 27.85 -4.02 26.37
C LYS A 218 28.88 -4.30 27.47
N GLU A 219 29.13 -5.59 27.75
CA GLU A 219 30.04 -6.01 28.82
C GLU A 219 31.47 -5.49 28.60
N LEU A 220 31.95 -5.52 27.36
CA LEU A 220 33.26 -5.01 27.00
C LEU A 220 33.33 -3.49 27.21
N ILE A 221 32.31 -2.76 26.79
CA ILE A 221 32.26 -1.29 26.93
C ILE A 221 32.18 -0.88 28.40
N GLU A 222 31.38 -1.59 29.21
CA GLU A 222 31.31 -1.38 30.66
C GLU A 222 32.68 -1.64 31.31
N TRP A 223 33.34 -2.75 30.96
CA TRP A 223 34.68 -3.05 31.44
C TRP A 223 35.72 -1.97 31.06
N ILE A 224 35.67 -1.46 29.81
CA ILE A 224 36.56 -0.36 29.37
C ILE A 224 36.31 0.89 30.21
N ARG A 225 35.04 1.27 30.44
CA ARG A 225 34.67 2.44 31.27
C ARG A 225 35.16 2.32 32.71
N GLU A 226 35.16 1.12 33.26
CA GLU A 226 35.63 0.88 34.63
C GLU A 226 37.16 0.88 34.73
N THR A 227 37.84 0.35 33.71
CA THR A 227 39.28 0.06 33.77
C THR A 227 40.16 1.21 33.23
N MET A 228 39.67 2.01 32.28
CA MET A 228 40.46 3.03 31.58
C MET A 228 40.13 4.49 31.99
N LYS A 229 39.84 4.72 33.27
CA LYS A 229 39.61 6.08 33.80
C LYS A 229 40.83 6.99 33.76
#